data_AF-A0A9N7H3Q2-F1
#
_entry.id   AF-A0A9N7H3Q2-F1
#
_cell.length_a   1.000
_cell.length_b   1.000
_cell.length_c   1.000
_cell.angle_alpha   90.00
_cell.angle_beta   90.00
_cell.angle_gamma   90.00
#
_symmetry.space_group_name_H-M   'P 1'
#
loop_
_entity.id
_entity.type
_entity.pdbx_description
1 polymer ?
#
loop_
_entity_poly.entity_id
_entity_poly.type
_entity_poly.pdbx_seq_one_letter_code
_entity_poly.pdbx_strand_id
1 'polypeptide(L)'
;MTGLCLVLGTCPVRAAGLIELCLARHPVENSFVQNAAAHGPIHVPAGTALNYAGHAFGPASDPLDRAHAAPDGDGWRNITPAEETRRRDLQMEDIGGDSRYHRPQAALMTTAAVTLSPTRPCAQVGATALLSDDWTWTMDTIPARSDMYFQAYGTVRGDQLDPTFNNDADPFQWTAAHGALNAIVTQTVDQSLTLRSPD
;
A
#
# COMPACT_ATOMS: atom_id res chain seq x y z
N MET A 1 10.37 52.57 -1.56
CA MET A 1 9.64 51.43 -0.95
C MET A 1 9.63 50.30 -1.96
N THR A 2 10.62 49.42 -1.88
CA THR A 2 10.73 48.25 -2.76
C THR A 2 10.28 47.04 -1.98
N GLY A 3 9.07 46.55 -2.28
CA GLY A 3 8.51 45.33 -1.70
C GLY A 3 9.13 44.12 -2.37
N LEU A 4 9.83 43.31 -1.59
CA LEU A 4 10.36 42.02 -2.01
C LEU A 4 9.28 40.97 -1.76
N CYS A 5 8.57 40.55 -2.80
CA CYS A 5 7.69 39.37 -2.74
C CYS A 5 8.55 38.10 -2.73
N LEU A 6 8.68 37.48 -1.56
CA LEU A 6 9.15 36.10 -1.41
C LEU A 6 8.04 35.16 -1.92
N VAL A 7 8.21 34.67 -3.14
CA VAL A 7 7.40 33.54 -3.63
C VAL A 7 7.98 32.28 -2.99
N LEU A 8 7.30 31.77 -1.96
CA LEU A 8 7.55 30.43 -1.42
C LEU A 8 7.21 29.43 -2.53
N GLY A 9 8.24 28.89 -3.17
CA GLY A 9 8.08 27.82 -4.15
C GLY A 9 7.58 26.56 -3.45
N THR A 10 6.36 26.14 -3.76
CA THR A 10 5.90 24.78 -3.51
C THR A 10 6.72 23.85 -4.40
N CYS A 11 7.71 23.16 -3.84
CA CYS A 11 8.40 22.09 -4.58
C CYS A 11 7.36 21.01 -4.92
N PRO A 12 7.05 20.76 -6.21
CA PRO A 12 6.29 19.59 -6.56
C PRO A 12 7.15 18.38 -6.21
N VAL A 13 6.70 17.58 -5.25
CA VAL A 13 7.31 16.27 -4.98
C VAL A 13 7.14 15.47 -6.27
N ARG A 14 8.22 15.36 -7.05
CA ARG A 14 8.24 14.57 -8.26
C ARG A 14 8.18 13.11 -7.83
N ALA A 15 7.27 12.32 -8.41
CA ALA A 15 7.18 10.89 -8.11
C ALA A 15 8.53 10.21 -8.38
N ALA A 16 9.02 9.49 -7.38
CA ALA A 16 10.31 8.78 -7.39
C ALA A 16 10.19 7.32 -7.87
N GLY A 17 8.96 6.86 -8.03
CA GLY A 17 8.60 5.56 -8.58
C GLY A 17 7.09 5.49 -8.75
N LEU A 18 6.61 4.32 -9.15
CA LEU A 18 5.18 4.07 -9.39
C LEU A 18 4.73 2.83 -8.62
N ILE A 19 3.51 2.92 -8.13
CA ILE A 19 2.79 1.80 -7.54
C ILE A 19 1.47 1.62 -8.28
N GLU A 20 1.02 0.38 -8.36
CA GLU A 20 -0.38 0.07 -8.61
C GLU A 20 -1.11 0.04 -7.27
N LEU A 21 -2.05 0.96 -7.09
CA LEU A 21 -2.90 1.03 -5.90
C LEU A 21 -4.29 0.49 -6.26
N CYS A 22 -4.77 -0.51 -5.54
CA CYS A 22 -6.04 -1.17 -5.81
C CYS A 22 -6.93 -1.27 -4.58
N LEU A 23 -8.23 -1.15 -4.81
CA LEU A 23 -9.25 -1.68 -3.91
C LEU A 23 -9.19 -3.21 -3.92
N ALA A 24 -9.29 -3.81 -2.74
CA ALA A 24 -9.40 -5.25 -2.60
C ALA A 24 -10.63 -5.78 -3.35
N ARG A 25 -10.44 -6.86 -4.09
CA ARG A 25 -11.50 -7.63 -4.74
C ARG A 25 -11.52 -9.00 -4.10
N HIS A 26 -12.66 -9.37 -3.55
CA HIS A 26 -12.80 -10.62 -2.86
C HIS A 26 -13.62 -11.56 -3.76
N PRO A 27 -13.04 -12.71 -4.17
CA PRO A 27 -13.62 -13.55 -5.21
C PRO A 27 -14.91 -14.26 -4.77
N VAL A 28 -15.01 -14.62 -3.48
CA VAL A 28 -16.17 -15.35 -2.92
C VAL A 28 -17.19 -14.41 -2.29
N GLU A 29 -16.75 -13.47 -1.44
CA GLU A 29 -17.61 -12.42 -0.90
C GLU A 29 -17.28 -11.08 -1.51
N ASN A 30 -18.00 -10.68 -2.55
CA ASN A 30 -17.89 -9.33 -3.11
C ASN A 30 -18.35 -8.23 -2.13
N SER A 31 -18.57 -8.55 -0.85
CA SER A 31 -19.06 -7.66 0.22
C SER A 31 -18.25 -6.38 0.31
N PHE A 32 -16.93 -6.41 0.07
CA PHE A 32 -16.12 -5.20 0.05
C PHE A 32 -16.38 -4.32 -1.19
N VAL A 33 -16.40 -4.88 -2.41
CA VAL A 33 -16.73 -4.12 -3.63
C VAL A 33 -18.19 -3.64 -3.63
N GLN A 34 -19.09 -4.43 -3.03
CA GLN A 34 -20.50 -4.12 -2.82
C GLN A 34 -20.68 -3.04 -1.74
N ASN A 35 -19.91 -3.06 -0.66
CA ASN A 35 -19.91 -1.99 0.36
C ASN A 35 -19.22 -0.73 -0.16
N ALA A 36 -18.17 -0.83 -0.98
CA ALA A 36 -17.60 0.31 -1.68
C ALA A 36 -18.63 0.98 -2.61
N ALA A 37 -19.56 0.21 -3.20
CA ALA A 37 -20.68 0.78 -3.94
C ALA A 37 -21.66 1.56 -3.04
N ALA A 38 -21.79 1.20 -1.75
CA ALA A 38 -22.57 1.96 -0.77
C ALA A 38 -21.88 3.27 -0.34
N HIS A 39 -20.55 3.33 -0.39
CA HIS A 39 -19.76 4.52 -0.03
C HIS A 39 -19.38 5.42 -1.22
N GLY A 40 -19.64 4.98 -2.46
CA GLY A 40 -19.33 5.73 -3.68
C GLY A 40 -17.84 5.71 -4.05
N PRO A 41 -17.39 6.55 -4.99
CA PRO A 41 -15.98 6.67 -5.35
C PRO A 41 -15.13 7.05 -4.13
N ILE A 42 -14.01 6.35 -3.94
CA ILE A 42 -13.10 6.55 -2.82
C ILE A 42 -11.99 7.50 -3.27
N HIS A 43 -11.86 8.63 -2.59
CA HIS A 43 -10.77 9.56 -2.81
C HIS A 43 -9.60 9.21 -1.88
N VAL A 44 -8.55 8.63 -2.44
CA VAL A 44 -7.29 8.38 -1.72
C VAL A 44 -6.45 9.66 -1.80
N PRO A 45 -6.15 10.33 -0.69
CA PRO A 45 -5.38 11.57 -0.72
C PRO A 45 -3.91 11.32 -1.11
N ALA A 46 -3.23 12.38 -1.56
CA ALA A 46 -1.77 12.39 -1.53
C ALA A 46 -1.31 12.33 -0.05
N GLY A 47 -0.16 11.73 0.20
CA GLY A 47 0.33 11.54 1.55
C GLY A 47 -0.21 10.28 2.23
N THR A 48 -0.96 9.40 1.55
CA THR A 48 -1.34 8.10 2.13
C THR A 48 -0.09 7.25 2.33
N ALA A 49 0.21 6.93 3.59
CA ALA A 49 1.28 6.02 3.97
C ALA A 49 0.82 4.57 3.82
N LEU A 50 1.66 3.75 3.21
CA LEU A 50 1.44 2.33 2.96
C LEU A 50 2.60 1.55 3.60
N ASN A 51 2.31 0.65 4.52
CA ASN A 51 3.31 -0.18 5.20
C ASN A 51 3.43 -1.54 4.51
N TYR A 52 4.64 -2.12 4.47
CA TYR A 52 4.84 -3.48 3.97
C TYR A 52 3.95 -4.46 4.75
N ALA A 53 3.11 -5.20 4.03
CA ALA A 53 2.07 -6.03 4.61
C ALA A 53 2.34 -7.55 4.48
N GLY A 54 3.34 -7.93 3.69
CA GLY A 54 3.71 -9.32 3.47
C GLY A 54 4.01 -9.58 1.99
N HIS A 55 4.07 -10.86 1.65
CA HIS A 55 4.25 -11.29 0.28
C HIS A 55 2.93 -11.41 -0.49
N ALA A 56 2.98 -11.04 -1.76
CA ALA A 56 1.88 -11.17 -2.69
C ALA A 56 1.99 -12.48 -3.49
N PHE A 57 0.89 -13.21 -3.53
CA PHE A 57 0.67 -14.39 -4.37
C PHE A 57 -0.15 -14.05 -5.62
N GLY A 58 -0.87 -12.92 -5.60
CA GLY A 58 -1.70 -12.42 -6.69
C GLY A 58 -1.45 -10.93 -7.02
N PRO A 59 -2.33 -10.31 -7.83
CA PRO A 59 -2.23 -8.89 -8.18
C PRO A 59 -2.57 -7.99 -6.98
N ALA A 60 -2.33 -6.68 -7.09
CA ALA A 60 -2.63 -5.73 -6.00
C ALA A 60 -4.11 -5.74 -5.57
N SER A 61 -5.04 -6.10 -6.45
CA SER A 61 -6.46 -6.23 -6.10
C SER A 61 -6.79 -7.49 -5.27
N ASP A 62 -5.93 -8.51 -5.28
CA ASP A 62 -6.07 -9.72 -4.47
C ASP A 62 -4.66 -10.27 -4.13
N PRO A 63 -3.91 -9.57 -3.26
CA PRO A 63 -2.51 -9.89 -3.03
C PRO A 63 -2.33 -11.26 -2.38
N LEU A 64 -3.30 -11.72 -1.60
CA LEU A 64 -3.25 -13.02 -0.93
C LEU A 64 -3.76 -14.18 -1.80
N ASP A 65 -4.21 -13.89 -3.03
CA ASP A 65 -4.82 -14.86 -3.94
C ASP A 65 -5.91 -15.67 -3.22
N ARG A 66 -6.91 -14.95 -2.70
CA ARG A 66 -7.93 -15.51 -1.81
C ARG A 66 -8.70 -16.67 -2.43
N ALA A 67 -8.83 -16.73 -3.75
CA ALA A 67 -9.41 -17.87 -4.44
C ALA A 67 -8.76 -19.22 -4.07
N HIS A 68 -7.51 -19.19 -3.60
CA HIS A 68 -6.73 -20.37 -3.21
C HIS A 68 -6.40 -20.43 -1.70
N ALA A 69 -6.76 -19.40 -0.92
CA ALA A 69 -6.50 -19.33 0.51
C ALA A 69 -7.76 -19.64 1.33
N ALA A 70 -7.62 -20.30 2.48
CA ALA A 70 -8.75 -20.53 3.38
C ALA A 70 -9.33 -19.18 3.90
N PRO A 71 -10.66 -19.06 4.07
CA PRO A 71 -11.68 -20.11 3.93
C PRO A 71 -12.22 -20.31 2.50
N ASP A 72 -11.84 -19.44 1.56
CA ASP A 72 -12.43 -19.37 0.22
C ASP A 72 -11.94 -20.48 -0.72
N GLY A 73 -10.67 -20.86 -0.59
CA GLY A 73 -9.99 -21.83 -1.45
C GLY A 73 -9.60 -23.12 -0.76
N ASP A 74 -9.31 -24.14 -1.56
CA ASP A 74 -8.87 -25.48 -1.13
C ASP A 74 -7.35 -25.70 -1.33
N GLY A 75 -6.60 -24.59 -1.32
CA GLY A 75 -5.16 -24.50 -1.57
C GLY A 75 -4.84 -24.02 -2.98
N TRP A 76 -3.54 -23.91 -3.30
CA TRP A 76 -3.06 -23.54 -4.64
C TRP A 76 -3.15 -24.73 -5.62
N ARG A 77 -4.38 -25.11 -5.99
CA ARG A 77 -4.62 -26.16 -7.00
C ARG A 77 -4.51 -25.58 -8.41
N ASN A 78 -4.12 -26.41 -9.38
CA ASN A 78 -3.98 -26.04 -10.79
C ASN A 78 -2.91 -24.98 -11.12
N ILE A 79 -1.99 -24.69 -10.19
CA ILE A 79 -0.75 -23.96 -10.49
C ILE A 79 0.40 -24.94 -10.75
N THR A 80 1.50 -24.44 -11.32
CA THR A 80 2.69 -25.27 -11.54
C THR A 80 3.37 -25.62 -10.21
N PRO A 81 4.05 -26.78 -10.09
CA PRO A 81 4.80 -27.12 -8.88
C PRO A 81 5.88 -26.08 -8.49
N ALA A 82 6.48 -25.42 -9.48
CA ALA A 82 7.46 -24.35 -9.25
C ALA A 82 6.80 -23.13 -8.59
N GLU A 83 5.60 -22.75 -9.06
CA GLU A 83 4.84 -21.66 -8.45
C GLU A 83 4.37 -22.02 -7.05
N GLU A 84 3.95 -23.26 -6.83
CA GLU A 84 3.54 -23.71 -5.49
C GLU A 84 4.71 -23.62 -4.50
N THR A 85 5.90 -24.11 -4.92
CA THR A 85 7.12 -24.03 -4.12
C THR A 85 7.46 -22.58 -3.79
N ARG A 86 7.47 -21.69 -4.79
CA ARG A 86 7.73 -20.26 -4.61
C ARG A 86 6.80 -19.65 -3.54
N ARG A 87 5.49 -19.90 -3.64
CA ARG A 87 4.52 -19.34 -2.70
C ARG A 87 4.67 -19.93 -1.29
N ARG A 88 5.02 -21.22 -1.16
CA ARG A 88 5.31 -21.85 0.14
C ARG A 88 6.52 -21.20 0.81
N ASP A 89 7.60 -20.96 0.05
CA ASP A 89 8.79 -20.31 0.59
C ASP A 89 8.46 -18.90 1.12
N LEU A 90 7.78 -18.08 0.32
CA LEU A 90 7.32 -16.75 0.72
C LEU A 90 6.35 -16.76 1.92
N GLN A 91 5.47 -17.76 1.99
CA GLN A 91 4.59 -17.93 3.16
C GLN A 91 5.38 -18.27 4.42
N MET A 92 6.41 -19.13 4.32
CA MET A 92 7.27 -19.48 5.44
C MET A 92 8.07 -18.29 5.95
N GLU A 93 8.49 -17.40 5.06
CA GLU A 93 9.06 -16.10 5.40
C GLU A 93 8.05 -15.27 6.24
N ASP A 94 6.84 -15.07 5.74
CA ASP A 94 5.83 -14.21 6.40
C ASP A 94 5.37 -14.72 7.78
N ILE A 95 5.21 -16.04 7.96
CA ILE A 95 4.76 -16.61 9.25
C ILE A 95 5.90 -16.71 10.30
N GLY A 96 7.10 -16.25 9.96
CA GLY A 96 8.28 -16.32 10.84
C GLY A 96 8.82 -17.74 11.01
N GLY A 97 8.48 -18.64 10.09
CA GLY A 97 8.99 -20.01 10.06
C GLY A 97 10.42 -20.11 9.52
N ASP A 98 10.87 -19.10 8.76
CA ASP A 98 12.27 -18.92 8.42
C ASP A 98 12.97 -17.93 9.37
N SER A 99 13.81 -18.45 10.26
CA SER A 99 14.66 -17.66 11.16
C SER A 99 15.64 -16.69 10.47
N ARG A 100 15.87 -16.85 9.16
CA ARG A 100 16.73 -15.98 8.37
C ARG A 100 15.96 -14.83 7.73
N TYR A 101 14.64 -14.94 7.64
CA TYR A 101 13.82 -13.91 7.06
C TYR A 101 13.77 -12.70 7.97
N HIS A 102 14.14 -11.55 7.40
CA HIS A 102 14.00 -10.26 8.06
C HIS A 102 12.91 -9.53 7.31
N ARG A 103 11.77 -9.32 7.98
CA ARG A 103 10.65 -8.58 7.42
C ARG A 103 11.16 -7.24 6.87
N PRO A 104 10.88 -6.92 5.59
CA PRO A 104 11.20 -5.62 5.02
C PRO A 104 10.68 -4.49 5.90
N GLN A 105 11.59 -3.64 6.34
CA GLN A 105 11.33 -2.41 7.07
C GLN A 105 11.02 -1.29 6.08
N ALA A 106 9.93 -1.47 5.32
CA ALA A 106 9.60 -0.63 4.18
C ALA A 106 8.21 0.00 4.31
N ALA A 107 8.14 1.28 3.95
CA ALA A 107 6.89 1.99 3.75
C ALA A 107 6.98 2.93 2.55
N LEU A 108 5.82 3.21 1.97
CA LEU A 108 5.63 4.09 0.83
C LEU A 108 4.68 5.22 1.19
N MET A 109 4.77 6.32 0.48
CA MET A 109 3.79 7.41 0.54
C MET A 109 3.33 7.77 -0.87
N THR A 110 2.02 7.88 -1.08
CA THR A 110 1.46 8.38 -2.34
C THR A 110 1.85 9.85 -2.55
N THR A 111 2.34 10.20 -3.73
CA THR A 111 2.73 11.59 -4.05
C THR A 111 1.60 12.39 -4.70
N ALA A 112 0.52 11.71 -5.11
CA ALA A 112 -0.65 12.31 -5.72
C ALA A 112 -1.92 11.64 -5.21
N ALA A 113 -3.02 12.39 -5.21
CA ALA A 113 -4.33 11.86 -4.88
C ALA A 113 -4.89 11.09 -6.08
N VAL A 114 -5.66 10.03 -5.80
CA VAL A 114 -6.34 9.24 -6.82
C VAL A 114 -7.78 8.93 -6.39
N THR A 115 -8.65 8.67 -7.37
CA THR A 115 -10.02 8.24 -7.09
C THR A 115 -10.21 6.83 -7.61
N LEU A 116 -10.58 5.92 -6.72
CA LEU A 116 -10.88 4.52 -7.02
C LEU A 116 -12.38 4.30 -6.98
N SER A 117 -12.88 3.35 -7.77
CA SER A 117 -14.29 2.98 -7.81
C SER A 117 -14.46 1.51 -8.18
N PRO A 118 -15.64 0.90 -7.99
CA PRO A 118 -15.88 -0.47 -8.45
C PRO A 118 -15.54 -0.70 -9.94
N THR A 119 -15.83 0.29 -10.79
CA THR A 119 -15.54 0.26 -12.24
C THR A 119 -14.09 0.59 -12.60
N ARG A 120 -13.36 1.26 -11.71
CA ARG A 120 -11.92 1.56 -11.84
C ARG A 120 -11.26 1.30 -10.47
N PRO A 121 -11.08 0.03 -10.11
CA PRO A 121 -10.64 -0.36 -8.76
C PRO A 121 -9.18 -0.04 -8.50
N CYS A 122 -8.40 0.18 -9.56
CA CYS A 122 -6.97 0.31 -9.53
C CYS A 122 -6.53 1.57 -10.26
N ALA A 123 -5.46 2.19 -9.78
CA ALA A 123 -4.80 3.31 -10.43
C ALA A 123 -3.28 3.19 -10.28
N GLN A 124 -2.55 3.68 -11.27
CA GLN A 124 -1.12 3.96 -11.13
C GLN A 124 -0.96 5.29 -10.40
N VAL A 125 -0.14 5.33 -9.37
CA VAL A 125 0.12 6.54 -8.59
C VAL A 125 1.61 6.65 -8.30
N GLY A 126 2.11 7.88 -8.28
CA GLY A 126 3.48 8.16 -7.85
C GLY A 126 3.68 7.83 -6.38
N ALA A 127 4.87 7.33 -6.05
CA ALA A 127 5.24 7.02 -4.67
C ALA A 127 6.65 7.52 -4.33
N THR A 128 6.88 7.69 -3.03
CA THR A 128 8.20 7.90 -2.41
C THR A 128 8.33 6.93 -1.24
N ALA A 129 9.55 6.51 -0.89
CA ALA A 129 9.77 5.71 0.31
C ALA A 129 9.60 6.58 1.56
N LEU A 130 9.10 6.00 2.65
CA LEU A 130 9.05 6.64 3.96
C LEU A 130 10.11 6.03 4.87
N LEU A 131 10.85 6.90 5.53
CA LEU A 131 11.79 6.53 6.59
C LEU A 131 11.26 7.07 7.93
N SER A 132 11.35 6.26 8.98
CA SER A 132 10.97 6.67 10.32
C SER A 132 11.56 5.72 11.35
N ASP A 133 12.28 6.27 12.33
CA ASP A 133 12.80 5.48 13.44
C ASP A 133 11.67 4.94 14.33
N ASP A 134 10.63 5.75 14.59
CA ASP A 134 9.46 5.37 15.41
C ASP A 134 8.69 4.19 14.80
N TRP A 135 8.55 4.18 13.48
CA TRP A 135 7.82 3.15 12.75
C TRP A 135 8.74 2.08 12.17
N THR A 136 10.04 2.14 12.48
CA THR A 136 11.08 1.20 12.05
C THR A 136 11.23 1.07 10.53
N TRP A 137 10.84 2.08 9.77
CA TRP A 137 10.98 2.09 8.31
C TRP A 137 12.36 2.60 7.94
N THR A 138 13.18 1.72 7.36
CA THR A 138 14.61 1.96 7.11
C THR A 138 14.99 1.81 5.63
N MET A 139 14.12 1.22 4.79
CA MET A 139 14.38 1.05 3.37
C MET A 139 14.14 2.37 2.60
N ASP A 140 15.23 2.99 2.15
CA ASP A 140 15.22 4.23 1.37
C ASP A 140 14.97 4.02 -0.13
N THR A 141 15.14 2.79 -0.61
CA THR A 141 14.87 2.33 -1.96
C THR A 141 13.98 1.09 -1.91
N ILE A 142 12.88 1.11 -2.64
CA ILE A 142 11.93 -0.01 -2.69
C ILE A 142 11.89 -0.56 -4.13
N PRO A 143 12.41 -1.78 -4.39
CA PRO A 143 12.49 -2.32 -5.73
C PRO A 143 11.10 -2.68 -6.29
N ALA A 144 10.96 -2.61 -7.61
CA ALA A 144 9.79 -3.16 -8.29
C ALA A 144 9.77 -4.69 -8.18
N ARG A 145 9.00 -5.18 -7.19
CA ARG A 145 8.86 -6.59 -6.84
C ARG A 145 7.39 -6.93 -6.74
N SER A 146 6.91 -7.80 -7.64
CA SER A 146 5.51 -8.21 -7.68
C SER A 146 5.09 -9.09 -6.52
N ASP A 147 6.04 -9.64 -5.78
CA ASP A 147 5.83 -10.47 -4.60
C ASP A 147 5.83 -9.65 -3.31
N MET A 148 5.98 -8.32 -3.34
CA MET A 148 5.83 -7.46 -2.16
C MET A 148 4.55 -6.63 -2.28
N TYR A 149 3.70 -6.66 -1.25
CA TYR A 149 2.56 -5.74 -1.19
C TYR A 149 2.55 -4.90 0.08
N PHE A 150 1.87 -3.76 -0.04
CA PHE A 150 1.76 -2.74 0.98
C PHE A 150 0.29 -2.45 1.25
N GLN A 151 -0.05 -2.09 2.49
CA GLN A 151 -1.40 -1.71 2.88
C GLN A 151 -1.42 -0.35 3.56
N ALA A 152 -2.56 0.33 3.44
CA ALA A 152 -2.79 1.60 4.11
C ALA A 152 -2.48 1.52 5.61
N TYR A 153 -1.70 2.49 6.07
CA TYR A 153 -1.21 2.55 7.44
C TYR A 153 -1.55 3.88 8.11
N GLY A 154 -1.58 4.97 7.34
CA GLY A 154 -1.94 6.28 7.85
C GLY A 154 -1.95 7.33 6.74
N THR A 155 -2.04 8.58 7.15
CA THR A 155 -1.85 9.74 6.28
C THR A 155 -0.76 10.64 6.83
N VAL A 156 0.14 11.07 5.96
CA VAL A 156 1.20 12.02 6.28
C VAL A 156 0.68 13.43 5.98
N ARG A 157 0.80 14.32 6.96
CA ARG A 157 0.50 15.75 6.80
C ARG A 157 1.69 16.55 7.32
N GLY A 158 2.40 17.22 6.41
CA GLY A 158 3.69 17.81 6.74
C GLY A 158 4.72 16.71 6.99
N ASP A 159 5.32 16.69 8.18
CA ASP A 159 6.28 15.70 8.65
C ASP A 159 5.69 14.68 9.65
N GLN A 160 4.38 14.75 9.91
CA GLN A 160 3.69 13.91 10.88
C GLN A 160 2.86 12.82 10.21
N LEU A 161 2.94 11.61 10.75
CA LEU A 161 2.05 10.51 10.43
C LEU A 161 0.84 10.52 11.36
N ASP A 162 -0.35 10.50 10.76
CA ASP A 162 -1.60 10.18 11.45
C ASP A 162 -2.06 8.77 11.03
N PRO A 163 -1.87 7.74 11.89
CA PRO A 163 -2.32 6.37 11.63
C PRO A 163 -3.82 6.17 11.93
N THR A 164 -4.56 7.25 12.24
CA THR A 164 -5.95 7.13 12.70
C THR A 164 -6.91 6.99 11.53
N PHE A 165 -7.64 5.88 11.51
CA PHE A 165 -8.79 5.64 10.64
C PHE A 165 -10.03 5.34 11.49
N ASN A 166 -10.62 6.38 12.08
CA ASN A 166 -11.70 6.24 13.07
C ASN A 166 -13.04 6.84 12.62
N ASN A 167 -13.12 7.34 11.38
CA ASN A 167 -14.35 7.86 10.80
C ASN A 167 -14.92 6.91 9.74
N ASP A 168 -15.78 5.99 10.14
CA ASP A 168 -16.43 5.03 9.24
C ASP A 168 -17.37 5.68 8.21
N ALA A 169 -17.76 6.95 8.40
CA ALA A 169 -18.53 7.69 7.41
C ALA A 169 -17.66 8.21 6.25
N ASP A 170 -16.34 8.28 6.43
CA ASP A 170 -15.39 8.63 5.38
C ASP A 170 -15.01 7.37 4.57
N PRO A 171 -15.31 7.32 3.25
CA PRO A 171 -15.03 6.14 2.43
C PRO A 171 -13.56 5.71 2.41
N PHE A 172 -12.63 6.66 2.45
CA PHE A 172 -11.20 6.38 2.46
C PHE A 172 -10.75 5.80 3.80
N GLN A 173 -11.13 6.43 4.90
CA GLN A 173 -10.76 5.94 6.23
C GLN A 173 -11.35 4.56 6.50
N TRP A 174 -12.63 4.34 6.18
CA TRP A 174 -13.26 3.03 6.31
C TRP A 174 -12.51 1.98 5.48
N THR A 175 -12.22 2.28 4.20
CA THR A 175 -11.48 1.37 3.31
C THR A 175 -10.08 1.04 3.84
N ALA A 176 -9.37 2.03 4.36
CA ALA A 176 -8.03 1.87 4.91
C ALA A 176 -8.05 1.05 6.20
N ALA A 177 -8.96 1.34 7.13
CA ALA A 177 -9.14 0.62 8.39
C ALA A 177 -9.43 -0.87 8.20
N HIS A 178 -10.10 -1.24 7.11
CA HIS A 178 -10.49 -2.61 6.81
C HIS A 178 -9.46 -3.36 5.94
N GLY A 179 -8.24 -2.81 5.76
CA GLY A 179 -7.15 -3.49 5.05
C GLY A 179 -7.43 -3.71 3.56
N ALA A 180 -8.26 -2.85 2.97
CA ALA A 180 -8.79 -3.06 1.63
C ALA A 180 -8.25 -2.10 0.58
N LEU A 181 -7.18 -1.38 0.93
CA LEU A 181 -6.37 -0.60 0.02
C LEU A 181 -4.97 -1.21 -0.03
N ASN A 182 -4.66 -1.86 -1.15
CA ASN A 182 -3.42 -2.61 -1.36
C ASN A 182 -2.59 -1.97 -2.46
N ALA A 183 -1.27 -2.05 -2.34
CA ALA A 183 -0.36 -1.56 -3.36
C ALA A 183 0.76 -2.56 -3.69
N ILE A 184 1.17 -2.57 -4.95
CA ILE A 184 2.40 -3.25 -5.43
C ILE A 184 3.26 -2.23 -6.17
N VAL A 185 4.57 -2.33 -6.01
CA VAL A 185 5.54 -1.44 -6.68
C VAL A 185 5.74 -1.89 -8.13
N THR A 186 5.36 -1.03 -9.08
CA THR A 186 5.44 -1.30 -10.52
C THR A 186 6.67 -0.65 -11.16
N GLN A 187 7.21 0.40 -10.55
CA GLN A 187 8.49 1.00 -10.89
C GLN A 187 9.24 1.30 -9.58
N THR A 188 10.51 0.91 -9.52
CA THR A 188 11.38 1.11 -8.34
C THR A 188 11.25 2.54 -7.83
N VAL A 189 11.07 2.65 -6.52
CA VAL A 189 11.00 3.91 -5.77
C VAL A 189 12.39 4.18 -5.22
N ASP A 190 13.04 5.24 -5.71
CA ASP A 190 14.46 5.53 -5.43
C ASP A 190 14.69 6.88 -4.71
N GLN A 191 13.63 7.51 -4.24
CA GLN A 191 13.69 8.64 -3.32
C GLN A 191 12.93 8.31 -2.05
N SER A 192 13.33 8.99 -0.98
CA SER A 192 12.78 8.80 0.34
C SER A 192 12.47 10.13 1.02
N LEU A 193 11.53 10.07 1.96
CA LEU A 193 11.20 11.15 2.88
C LEU A 193 11.31 10.62 4.31
N THR A 194 12.06 11.31 5.16
CA THR A 194 12.15 10.99 6.58
C THR A 194 11.08 11.73 7.37
N LEU A 195 10.22 10.97 8.06
CA LEU A 195 9.30 11.49 9.07
C LEU A 195 10.08 11.73 10.37
N ARG A 196 9.76 12.82 11.06
CA ARG A 196 10.40 13.17 12.32
C ARG A 196 9.46 12.83 13.47
N SER A 197 10.01 12.27 14.53
CA SER A 197 9.32 12.21 15.82
C SER A 197 9.05 13.64 16.30
N PRO A 198 7.86 13.97 16.81
CA PRO A 198 7.68 15.22 17.54
C PRO A 198 8.56 15.17 18.81
N ASP A 199 9.46 16.14 18.95
CA ASP A 199 10.30 16.34 20.14
C ASP A 199 9.47 16.53 21.43
#